data_AF-A0A959NIV8-F1
#
_entry.id   AF-A0A959NIV8-F1
#
_cell.length_a   1.000
_cell.length_b   1.000
_cell.length_c   1.000
_cell.angle_alpha   90.00
_cell.angle_beta   90.00
_cell.angle_gamma   90.00
#
_symmetry.space_group_name_H-M   'P 1'
#
loop_
_entity.id
_entity.type
_entity.pdbx_description
1 polymer ?
#
loop_
_entity_poly.entity_id
_entity_poly.type
_entity_poly.pdbx_seq_one_letter_code
_entity_poly.pdbx_strand_id
1 'polypeptide(L)'
;FNFGAVDLQLFVQINNLFNDKRLSSTGFSRTNFDYDRYIESLHLSSSTSGIEQVKYVNIPGDDKPGDYRDYNVDYTPIEAVRDIATLTTPVNDLIYFDESSKGYFEYVNASWQPVDSQKIDKILKDKSYIDMPNYGFFTFLNPRDIYFGLKFNIAL
;
A
#
# COMPACT_ATOMS: atom_id res chain seq x y z
N PHE A 1 -22.51 -28.88 22.11
CA PHE A 1 -21.98 -29.14 23.45
C PHE A 1 -23.15 -29.36 24.37
N ASN A 2 -23.28 -30.56 24.95
CA ASN A 2 -24.43 -30.89 25.78
C ASN A 2 -24.02 -30.80 27.27
N PHE A 3 -24.79 -30.05 28.04
CA PHE A 3 -24.60 -29.83 29.48
C PHE A 3 -25.87 -30.23 30.27
N GLY A 4 -26.47 -31.38 29.93
CA GLY A 4 -27.68 -31.87 30.59
C GLY A 4 -28.93 -31.14 30.08
N ALA A 5 -29.53 -30.28 30.91
CA ALA A 5 -30.72 -29.52 30.54
C ALA A 5 -30.49 -28.46 29.45
N VAL A 6 -29.23 -28.19 29.11
CA VAL A 6 -28.83 -27.19 28.11
C VAL A 6 -27.97 -27.83 27.03
N ASP A 7 -28.35 -27.66 25.76
CA ASP A 7 -27.51 -27.91 24.60
C ASP A 7 -27.07 -26.58 23.98
N LEU A 8 -25.76 -26.43 23.78
CA LEU A 8 -25.11 -25.27 23.20
C LEU A 8 -24.52 -25.61 21.83
N GLN A 9 -24.89 -24.86 20.80
CA GLN A 9 -24.29 -24.96 19.47
C GLN A 9 -23.61 -23.64 19.10
N LEU A 10 -22.37 -23.75 18.61
CA LEU A 10 -21.60 -22.63 18.09
C LEU A 10 -21.60 -22.72 16.56
N PHE A 11 -21.92 -21.60 15.92
CA PHE A 11 -21.83 -21.42 14.48
C PHE A 11 -20.79 -20.35 14.18
N VAL A 12 -19.97 -20.58 13.16
CA VAL A 12 -19.08 -19.56 12.60
C VAL A 12 -19.34 -19.50 11.10
N GLN A 13 -19.74 -18.34 10.61
CA GLN A 13 -19.83 -18.07 9.19
C GLN A 13 -18.73 -17.07 8.84
N ILE A 14 -17.93 -17.40 7.83
CA ILE A 14 -16.85 -16.53 7.36
C ILE A 14 -17.16 -16.16 5.91
N ASN A 15 -17.41 -14.89 5.66
CA ASN A 15 -17.42 -14.36 4.31
C ASN A 15 -15.98 -14.06 3.90
N ASN A 16 -15.61 -14.37 2.66
CA ASN A 16 -14.23 -14.28 2.16
C ASN A 16 -13.24 -15.09 3.03
N LEU A 17 -13.48 -16.40 3.15
CA LEU A 17 -12.67 -17.32 3.97
C LEU A 17 -11.16 -17.25 3.65
N PHE A 18 -10.82 -17.11 2.37
CA PHE A 18 -9.44 -17.05 1.90
C PHE A 18 -8.81 -15.65 2.03
N ASN A 19 -9.60 -14.65 2.47
CA ASN A 19 -9.17 -13.26 2.57
C ASN A 19 -8.64 -12.71 1.23
N ASP A 20 -9.30 -13.09 0.13
CA ASP A 20 -9.02 -12.59 -1.20
C ASP A 20 -9.29 -11.09 -1.23
N LYS A 21 -8.24 -10.29 -1.47
CA LYS A 21 -8.35 -8.83 -1.55
C LYS A 21 -8.43 -8.40 -3.00
N ARG A 22 -9.51 -7.71 -3.35
CA ARG A 22 -9.69 -7.11 -4.69
C ARG A 22 -9.77 -5.61 -4.53
N LEU A 23 -8.75 -4.90 -5.02
CA LEU A 23 -8.69 -3.44 -4.96
C LEU A 23 -9.94 -2.85 -5.63
N SER A 24 -10.62 -1.95 -4.94
CA SER A 24 -11.83 -1.31 -5.43
C SER A 24 -11.52 0.07 -6.01
N SER A 25 -12.10 0.37 -7.17
CA SER A 25 -12.06 1.73 -7.73
C SER A 25 -12.85 2.75 -6.89
N THR A 26 -13.76 2.29 -6.02
CA THR A 26 -14.57 3.17 -5.15
C THR A 26 -13.78 3.77 -4.00
N GLY A 27 -12.63 3.17 -3.63
CA GLY A 27 -11.74 3.71 -2.60
C GLY A 27 -11.00 4.97 -3.04
N PHE A 28 -10.82 5.13 -4.35
CA PHE A 28 -10.08 6.25 -4.92
C PHE A 28 -10.96 7.48 -5.08
N SER A 29 -10.47 8.62 -4.56
CA SER A 29 -11.13 9.90 -4.80
C SER A 29 -10.98 10.33 -6.26
N ARG A 30 -12.11 10.55 -6.95
CA ARG A 30 -12.13 11.02 -8.35
C ARG A 30 -11.62 12.45 -8.52
N THR A 31 -11.60 13.26 -7.46
CA THR A 31 -11.25 14.68 -7.57
C THR A 31 -9.75 14.95 -7.46
N ASN A 32 -8.96 13.98 -6.96
CA ASN A 32 -7.58 14.21 -6.55
C ASN A 32 -6.55 13.37 -7.32
N PHE A 33 -6.95 12.74 -8.43
CA PHE A 33 -6.07 11.82 -9.20
C PHE A 33 -5.49 10.68 -8.32
N ASP A 34 -6.25 10.25 -7.33
CA ASP A 34 -5.83 9.30 -6.30
C ASP A 34 -5.40 7.95 -6.89
N TYR A 35 -6.10 7.51 -7.94
CA TYR A 35 -5.73 6.29 -8.67
C TYR A 35 -4.41 6.45 -9.44
N ASP A 36 -4.17 7.61 -10.04
CA ASP A 36 -2.95 7.85 -10.80
C ASP A 36 -1.75 7.88 -9.86
N ARG A 37 -1.87 8.52 -8.69
CA ARG A 37 -0.83 8.52 -7.65
C ARG A 37 -0.54 7.12 -7.11
N TYR A 38 -1.57 6.31 -6.92
CA TYR A 38 -1.38 4.91 -6.57
C TYR A 38 -0.56 4.17 -7.63
N ILE A 39 -0.93 4.27 -8.90
CA ILE A 39 -0.19 3.61 -9.99
C ILE A 39 1.24 4.15 -10.12
N GLU A 40 1.44 5.46 -10.02
CA GLU A 40 2.76 6.11 -10.07
C GLU A 40 3.65 5.74 -8.88
N SER A 41 3.05 5.42 -7.73
CA SER A 41 3.77 4.97 -6.54
C SER A 41 4.26 3.52 -6.63
N LEU A 42 3.72 2.70 -7.53
CA LEU A 42 4.14 1.30 -7.67
C LEU A 42 5.54 1.22 -8.29
N HIS A 43 6.42 0.48 -7.65
CA HIS A 43 7.76 0.21 -8.17
C HIS A 43 7.68 -0.96 -9.16
N LEU A 44 7.33 -0.65 -10.41
CA LEU A 44 7.12 -1.67 -11.44
C LEU A 44 8.45 -2.22 -11.95
N SER A 45 8.41 -3.43 -12.52
CA SER A 45 9.58 -4.02 -13.18
C SER A 45 10.06 -3.12 -14.33
N SER A 46 11.37 -2.99 -14.49
CA SER A 46 11.96 -2.29 -15.64
C SER A 46 11.57 -2.90 -17.00
N SER A 47 11.16 -4.17 -17.01
CA SER A 47 10.64 -4.86 -18.20
C SER A 47 9.15 -4.61 -18.48
N THR A 48 8.48 -3.79 -17.67
CA THR A 48 7.05 -3.51 -17.83
C THR A 48 6.82 -2.78 -19.15
N SER A 49 5.98 -3.36 -20.01
CA SER A 49 5.69 -2.80 -21.32
C SER A 49 4.99 -1.44 -21.20
N GLY A 50 5.41 -0.48 -22.02
CA GLY A 50 4.82 0.87 -22.03
C GLY A 50 5.38 1.81 -20.96
N ILE A 51 6.27 1.34 -20.07
CA ILE A 51 6.87 2.21 -19.05
C ILE A 51 7.78 3.30 -19.65
N GLU A 52 8.33 3.06 -20.83
CA GLU A 52 9.09 4.09 -21.57
C GLU A 52 8.18 5.20 -22.15
N GLN A 53 6.87 4.97 -22.19
CA GLN A 53 5.89 5.91 -22.75
C GLN A 53 5.26 6.79 -21.66
N VAL A 54 5.42 6.44 -20.38
CA VAL A 54 4.93 7.26 -19.27
C VAL A 54 5.88 8.43 -19.03
N LYS A 55 5.34 9.57 -18.58
CA LYS A 55 6.13 10.79 -18.33
C LYS A 55 6.87 10.77 -16.99
N TYR A 56 6.42 9.93 -16.06
CA TYR A 56 7.03 9.81 -14.73
C TYR A 56 8.24 8.87 -14.76
N VAL A 57 9.12 9.02 -13.77
CA VAL A 57 10.28 8.15 -13.58
C VAL A 57 9.83 6.93 -12.77
N ASN A 58 10.00 5.74 -13.32
CA ASN A 58 9.74 4.52 -12.57
C ASN A 58 10.92 4.15 -11.68
N ILE A 59 10.64 3.85 -10.42
CA ILE A 59 11.59 3.18 -9.53
C ILE A 59 11.47 1.67 -9.80
N PRO A 60 12.52 0.99 -10.30
CA PRO A 60 12.42 -0.43 -10.62
C PRO A 60 12.14 -1.28 -9.38
N GLY A 61 11.14 -2.16 -9.47
CA GLY A 61 10.78 -3.12 -8.43
C GLY A 61 9.99 -4.30 -8.98
N ASP A 62 9.27 -5.00 -8.11
CA ASP A 62 8.43 -6.16 -8.46
C ASP A 62 6.95 -5.95 -8.13
N ASP A 63 6.55 -4.70 -7.88
CA ASP A 63 5.17 -4.34 -7.57
C ASP A 63 4.24 -4.60 -8.74
N LYS A 64 2.97 -4.85 -8.40
CA LYS A 64 1.90 -5.06 -9.36
C LYS A 64 0.67 -4.23 -8.99
N PRO A 65 -0.16 -3.81 -9.97
CA PRO A 65 -1.47 -3.27 -9.66
C PRO A 65 -2.27 -4.23 -8.76
N GLY A 66 -2.69 -3.72 -7.60
CA GLY A 66 -3.29 -4.49 -6.50
C GLY A 66 -2.41 -4.63 -5.27
N ASP A 67 -1.09 -4.45 -5.39
CA ASP A 67 -0.19 -4.37 -4.23
C ASP A 67 -0.55 -3.15 -3.38
N TYR A 68 -0.35 -3.28 -2.08
CA TYR A 68 -0.81 -2.30 -1.11
C TYR A 68 0.13 -2.22 0.09
N ARG A 69 0.23 -1.02 0.66
CA ARG A 69 0.84 -0.76 1.96
C ARG A 69 -0.04 -1.33 3.07
N ASP A 70 0.57 -1.98 4.06
CA ASP A 70 -0.19 -2.49 5.22
C ASP A 70 -0.85 -1.33 5.99
N TYR A 71 -2.03 -1.57 6.57
CA TYR A 71 -2.85 -0.53 7.21
C TYR A 71 -2.19 0.08 8.46
N ASN A 72 -1.27 -0.64 9.09
CA ASN A 72 -0.54 -0.20 10.29
C ASN A 72 0.84 0.42 9.96
N VAL A 73 1.17 0.60 8.69
CA VAL A 73 2.42 1.22 8.24
C VAL A 73 2.10 2.61 7.75
N ASP A 74 2.73 3.65 8.28
CA ASP A 74 2.51 5.02 7.81
C ASP A 74 3.02 5.23 6.37
N TYR A 75 2.35 6.10 5.62
CA TYR A 75 2.77 6.46 4.27
C TYR A 75 4.08 7.26 4.31
N THR A 76 5.06 6.85 3.50
CA THR A 76 6.36 7.52 3.35
C THR A 76 6.63 7.72 1.86
N PRO A 77 6.37 8.93 1.31
CA PRO A 77 6.51 9.18 -0.13
C PRO A 77 7.98 9.09 -0.57
N ILE A 78 8.19 8.57 -1.79
CA ILE A 78 9.44 8.69 -2.52
C ILE A 78 9.13 9.38 -3.84
N GLU A 79 9.81 10.49 -4.13
CA GLU A 79 9.69 11.21 -5.40
C GLU A 79 10.80 10.76 -6.36
N ALA A 80 10.41 10.16 -7.49
CA ALA A 80 11.36 9.74 -8.50
C ALA A 80 11.65 10.88 -9.50
N VAL A 81 12.93 11.20 -9.69
CA VAL A 81 13.39 12.27 -10.57
C VAL A 81 14.50 11.79 -11.49
N ARG A 82 14.65 12.43 -12.65
CA ARG A 82 15.67 12.03 -13.64
C ARG A 82 17.09 12.29 -13.15
N ASP A 83 17.28 13.46 -12.55
CA ASP A 83 18.55 13.92 -12.00
C ASP A 83 18.28 14.93 -10.87
N ILE A 84 18.63 14.57 -9.63
CA ILE A 84 18.48 15.43 -8.45
C ILE A 84 19.25 16.75 -8.56
N ALA A 85 20.33 16.80 -9.36
CA ALA A 85 21.12 18.01 -9.57
C ALA A 85 20.36 19.07 -10.39
N THR A 86 19.29 18.68 -11.08
CA THR A 86 18.46 19.60 -11.88
C THR A 86 17.32 20.24 -11.09
N LEU A 87 17.07 19.78 -9.85
CA LEU A 87 16.00 20.30 -9.00
C LEU A 87 16.34 21.70 -8.47
N THR A 88 15.46 22.66 -8.73
CA THR A 88 15.63 24.06 -8.30
C THR A 88 14.95 24.36 -6.96
N THR A 89 13.98 23.53 -6.57
CA THR A 89 13.16 23.70 -5.36
C THR A 89 12.96 22.37 -4.63
N PRO A 90 14.04 21.72 -4.15
CA PRO A 90 13.92 20.47 -3.40
C PRO A 90 13.16 20.69 -2.09
N VAL A 91 12.35 19.70 -1.72
CA VAL A 91 11.54 19.69 -0.50
C VAL A 91 12.33 19.01 0.62
N ASN A 92 12.46 19.68 1.76
CA ASN A 92 13.06 19.07 2.95
C ASN A 92 12.14 17.95 3.46
N ASP A 93 12.72 16.92 4.09
CA ASP A 93 12.01 15.76 4.64
C ASP A 93 11.30 14.86 3.59
N LEU A 94 11.60 15.04 2.30
CA LEU A 94 11.18 14.14 1.21
C LEU A 94 12.36 13.31 0.71
N ILE A 95 12.09 12.02 0.45
CA ILE A 95 13.06 11.11 -0.16
C ILE A 95 12.93 11.22 -1.68
N TYR A 96 14.06 11.40 -2.34
CA TYR A 96 14.17 11.43 -3.79
C TYR A 96 14.87 10.17 -4.28
N PHE A 97 14.29 9.50 -5.28
CA PHE A 97 15.00 8.51 -6.08
C PHE A 97 15.60 9.20 -7.30
N ASP A 98 16.91 9.12 -7.44
CA ASP A 98 17.65 9.69 -8.56
C ASP A 98 17.83 8.64 -9.67
N GLU A 99 17.20 8.85 -10.83
CA GLU A 99 17.28 7.92 -11.96
C GLU A 99 18.70 7.80 -12.51
N SER A 100 19.48 8.89 -12.48
CA SER A 100 20.82 8.95 -13.07
C SER A 100 21.83 8.07 -12.34
N SER A 101 21.80 8.10 -10.99
CA SER A 101 22.70 7.32 -10.13
C SER A 101 22.05 6.05 -9.56
N LYS A 102 20.72 5.90 -9.70
CA LYS A 102 19.91 4.84 -9.10
C LYS A 102 19.99 4.82 -7.56
N GLY A 103 20.22 5.98 -6.94
CA GLY A 103 20.34 6.15 -5.50
C GLY A 103 19.15 6.88 -4.87
N TYR A 104 19.04 6.78 -3.55
CA TYR A 104 18.05 7.52 -2.75
C TYR A 104 18.72 8.65 -1.98
N PHE A 105 18.14 9.84 -2.04
CA PHE A 105 18.70 11.06 -1.46
C PHE A 105 17.65 11.86 -0.70
N GLU A 106 18.08 12.56 0.34
CA GLU A 106 17.31 13.57 1.05
C GLU A 106 18.01 14.91 0.90
N TYR A 107 17.23 15.98 0.81
CA TYR A 107 17.75 17.34 0.84
C TYR A 107 17.73 17.86 2.28
N VAL A 108 18.92 18.01 2.87
CA VAL A 108 19.11 18.41 4.27
C VAL A 108 20.18 19.49 4.33
N ASN A 109 19.90 20.58 5.06
CA ASN A 109 20.85 21.68 5.26
C ASN A 109 21.45 22.23 3.95
N ALA A 110 20.60 22.44 2.95
CA ALA A 110 20.97 22.92 1.62
C ALA A 110 21.90 21.99 0.80
N SER A 111 21.97 20.71 1.15
CA SER A 111 22.77 19.71 0.44
C SER A 111 22.00 18.41 0.24
N TRP A 112 22.25 17.75 -0.88
CA TRP A 112 21.87 16.35 -1.08
C TRP A 112 22.71 15.45 -0.19
N GLN A 113 22.06 14.51 0.49
CA GLN A 113 22.69 13.48 1.31
C GLN A 113 22.09 12.12 0.95
N PRO A 114 22.88 11.04 0.85
CA PRO A 114 22.34 9.71 0.64
C PRO A 114 21.49 9.30 1.85
N VAL A 115 20.35 8.68 1.59
CA VAL A 115 19.50 8.12 2.66
C VAL A 115 20.15 6.87 3.23
N ASP A 116 20.04 6.70 4.55
CA ASP A 116 20.53 5.49 5.23
C ASP A 116 19.91 4.22 4.61
N SER A 117 20.75 3.23 4.33
CA SER A 117 20.31 2.01 3.65
C SER A 117 19.30 1.21 4.47
N GLN A 118 19.40 1.19 5.80
CA GLN A 118 18.44 0.49 6.65
C GLN A 118 17.08 1.18 6.62
N LYS A 119 17.05 2.50 6.53
CA LYS A 119 15.82 3.28 6.35
C LYS A 119 15.15 2.93 5.02
N ILE A 120 15.89 2.91 3.92
CA ILE A 120 15.37 2.53 2.60
C ILE A 120 14.89 1.09 2.58
N ASP A 121 15.67 0.14 3.11
CA ASP A 121 15.30 -1.28 3.17
C ASP A 121 13.99 -1.48 3.94
N LYS A 122 13.80 -0.75 5.05
CA LYS A 122 12.54 -0.77 5.81
C LYS A 122 11.38 -0.23 4.98
N ILE A 123 11.54 0.92 4.32
CA ILE A 123 10.51 1.53 3.46
C ILE A 123 10.11 0.59 2.33
N LEU A 124 11.09 -0.02 1.67
CA LEU A 124 10.88 -0.94 0.56
C LEU A 124 10.18 -2.22 1.01
N LYS A 125 10.61 -2.78 2.15
CA LYS A 125 10.02 -3.99 2.73
C LYS A 125 8.58 -3.78 3.18
N ASP A 126 8.31 -2.67 3.85
CA ASP A 126 6.98 -2.35 4.36
C ASP A 126 6.04 -1.81 3.26
N LYS A 127 6.59 -1.58 2.05
CA LYS A 127 5.92 -0.91 0.94
C LYS A 127 5.30 0.42 1.35
N SER A 128 5.97 1.15 2.24
CA SER A 128 5.41 2.37 2.85
C SER A 128 5.22 3.51 1.85
N TYR A 129 5.84 3.40 0.67
CA TYR A 129 5.75 4.34 -0.45
C TYR A 129 4.51 4.17 -1.32
N ILE A 130 3.72 3.09 -1.16
CA ILE A 130 2.48 2.90 -1.92
C ILE A 130 1.40 3.86 -1.41
N ASP A 131 0.92 4.73 -2.30
CA ASP A 131 -0.13 5.72 -2.01
C ASP A 131 -1.51 5.04 -2.07
N MET A 132 -2.06 4.72 -0.90
CA MET A 132 -3.30 3.96 -0.77
C MET A 132 -4.53 4.84 -1.00
N PRO A 133 -5.66 4.27 -1.48
CA PRO A 133 -6.88 5.05 -1.67
C PRO A 133 -7.30 5.79 -0.39
N ASN A 134 -7.68 7.07 -0.53
CA ASN A 134 -8.03 7.92 0.61
C ASN A 134 -9.24 7.40 1.41
N TYR A 135 -10.18 6.73 0.75
CA TYR A 135 -11.33 6.12 1.41
C TYR A 135 -11.02 4.67 1.82
N GLY A 136 -10.21 4.50 2.86
CA GLY A 136 -9.69 3.20 3.32
C GLY A 136 -10.74 2.11 3.54
N PHE A 137 -11.94 2.48 4.00
CA PHE A 137 -13.05 1.53 4.18
C PHE A 137 -13.50 0.86 2.86
N PHE A 138 -13.32 1.56 1.73
CA PHE A 138 -13.69 1.09 0.41
C PHE A 138 -12.49 0.57 -0.40
N THR A 139 -11.30 0.41 0.20
CA THR A 139 -10.09 -0.03 -0.51
C THR A 139 -10.26 -1.40 -1.15
N PHE A 140 -10.93 -2.34 -0.47
CA PHE A 140 -11.12 -3.69 -0.99
C PHE A 140 -12.60 -4.06 -1.10
N LEU A 141 -12.95 -4.72 -2.20
CA LEU A 141 -14.25 -5.37 -2.36
C LEU A 141 -14.30 -6.65 -1.50
N ASN A 142 -15.47 -6.96 -0.96
CA ASN A 142 -15.75 -8.19 -0.21
C ASN A 142 -14.74 -8.41 0.94
N PRO A 143 -14.64 -7.48 1.93
CA PRO A 143 -13.76 -7.66 3.08
C PRO A 143 -14.11 -8.95 3.85
N ARG A 144 -13.15 -9.48 4.61
CA ARG A 144 -13.39 -10.68 5.41
C ARG A 144 -14.22 -10.35 6.64
N ASP A 145 -15.43 -10.89 6.66
CA ASP A 145 -16.33 -10.79 7.80
C ASP A 145 -16.43 -12.14 8.51
N ILE A 146 -16.41 -12.12 9.85
CA ILE A 146 -16.56 -13.31 10.68
C ILE A 146 -17.77 -13.11 11.59
N TYR A 147 -18.77 -13.97 11.40
CA TYR A 147 -20.01 -13.96 12.17
C TYR A 147 -20.01 -15.14 13.13
N PHE A 148 -20.22 -14.86 14.42
CA PHE A 148 -20.34 -15.86 15.47
C PHE A 148 -21.81 -15.99 15.88
N GLY A 149 -22.34 -17.21 15.87
CA GLY A 149 -23.69 -17.53 16.29
C GLY A 149 -23.69 -18.49 17.46
N LEU A 150 -24.54 -18.23 18.45
CA LEU A 150 -24.77 -19.14 19.58
C LEU A 150 -26.24 -19.54 19.58
N LYS A 151 -26.49 -20.85 19.68
CA LYS A 151 -27.83 -21.40 19.87
C LYS A 151 -27.88 -22.18 21.18
N PHE A 152 -28.89 -21.88 21.97
CA PHE A 152 -29.21 -22.58 23.21
C PHE A 152 -30.51 -23.35 23.01
N ASN A 153 -30.50 -24.64 23.33
CA ASN A 153 -31.72 -25.42 23.51
C ASN A 153 -31.80 -25.77 24.98
N ILE A 154 -32.90 -25.40 25.63
CA ILE A 154 -33.16 -25.71 27.04
C ILE A 154 -34.30 -26.72 27.07
N ALA A 155 -34.04 -27.90 27.61
CA ALA A 155 -35.10 -28.85 27.91
C ALA A 155 -35.70 -28.45 29.27
N LEU A 156 -36.97 -28.02 29.24
CA LEU A 156 -37.78 -27.77 30.43
C LEU A 156 -38.46 -29.06 30.90
#